data_AF-A0A928PCS4-F1
#
_entry.id   AF-A0A928PCS4-F1
#
_cell.length_a   1.000
_cell.length_b   1.000
_cell.length_c   1.000
_cell.angle_alpha   90.00
_cell.angle_beta   90.00
_cell.angle_gamma   90.00
#
_symmetry.space_group_name_H-M   'P 1'
#
loop_
_entity.id
_entity.type
_entity.pdbx_description
1 polymer ?
#
loop_
_entity_poly.entity_id
_entity_poly.type
_entity_poly.pdbx_seq_one_letter_code
_entity_poly.pdbx_strand_id
1 'polypeptide(L)'
;MKKTISFILSAILLSTAFTGCGKEKGKDQAATTTAATEDNSAAVRAEKYSSAVKALADDELEADGTYTMSEDLVIALENATFTQPKNVIYMIGDGMGFSQIEGAEAYYSDKLYEGKMAWRYLPMVSSQSTSSSSDLVTDSAAGGTALSTGYRTSNGTVAMDEQYSENFKTVLELAAEKGKSTGIIATKNVTDATPASFTAHVTSRAEEGEIASQQADKLVDGSLDLVLGGGAKYYDKNRDKITEALSDAGVTYTKDFSEAKDAALPLVGLFNDEELVTTDADAPTLAEMTDIALDKLSEDENGFFIMIEGSQIDSYGHDSDLEGQMYEMYQFDCAIAVALRFAAMNPDTVIIITADHETGGLIIPDAPSKDNVKDGSKYTSDGSHTQANVPVLAIGHGTDTLSGINHNTDCAIFVASVLGEKDFGQSKTVSTLLDADAADNISAVAEANPGMATAADGAVSVSFGGENDSLIMPVDAFDTPMKNIKNARTVVITMTNKGEAVTTAPILRLTAPRTEVEVEALACTIDAGETVVVTYPLPFECWNTGRLMFLSEMALGYADGTAATLEIGDMFITERPLGR
;
A
#
# COMPACT_ATOMS: atom_id res chain seq x y z
N MET A 1 -22.64 -57.61 12.54
CA MET A 1 -22.71 -57.34 13.99
C MET A 1 -21.31 -56.94 14.49
N LYS A 2 -21.21 -55.75 15.10
CA LYS A 2 -20.27 -55.29 16.16
C LYS A 2 -18.74 -55.39 15.90
N LYS A 3 -18.06 -54.25 15.64
CA LYS A 3 -17.31 -53.34 16.57
C LYS A 3 -15.97 -53.94 17.06
N THR A 4 -14.79 -53.31 16.96
CA THR A 4 -14.26 -52.17 17.78
C THR A 4 -12.80 -51.87 17.30
N ILE A 5 -12.41 -50.69 16.78
CA ILE A 5 -11.75 -49.48 17.38
C ILE A 5 -10.27 -49.58 17.87
N SER A 6 -9.44 -48.66 17.32
CA SER A 6 -8.27 -47.90 17.85
C SER A 6 -6.79 -48.27 17.60
N PHE A 7 -6.15 -47.43 16.76
CA PHE A 7 -5.08 -46.42 17.03
C PHE A 7 -3.63 -46.80 17.47
N ILE A 8 -2.64 -46.27 16.72
CA ILE A 8 -1.39 -45.53 17.11
C ILE A 8 -0.14 -45.86 16.22
N LEU A 9 0.28 -44.83 15.47
CA LEU A 9 1.61 -44.20 15.30
C LEU A 9 2.92 -44.96 14.90
N SER A 10 3.66 -44.28 14.00
CA SER A 10 5.13 -44.16 13.85
C SER A 10 5.93 -45.13 12.96
N ALA A 11 6.54 -44.56 11.90
CA ALA A 11 7.90 -44.86 11.40
C ALA A 11 8.34 -43.65 10.52
N ILE A 12 9.34 -42.81 10.83
CA ILE A 12 10.78 -42.96 11.14
C ILE A 12 11.69 -43.27 9.93
N LEU A 13 12.45 -42.23 9.59
CA LEU A 13 13.86 -42.12 9.13
C LEU A 13 14.37 -42.70 7.79
N LEU A 14 14.88 -41.74 6.99
CA LEU A 14 16.30 -41.53 6.63
C LEU A 14 17.02 -42.63 5.81
N SER A 15 17.51 -42.24 4.63
CA SER A 15 18.75 -42.80 4.10
C SER A 15 19.53 -41.77 3.30
N THR A 16 20.77 -41.60 3.75
CA THR A 16 21.83 -40.75 3.27
C THR A 16 22.53 -41.27 2.00
N ALA A 17 23.16 -40.31 1.32
CA ALA A 17 24.23 -40.35 0.33
C ALA A 17 24.92 -41.69 0.01
N PHE A 18 25.15 -41.90 -1.30
CA PHE A 18 26.25 -42.71 -1.82
C PHE A 18 27.10 -41.87 -2.78
N THR A 19 28.35 -41.66 -2.40
CA THR A 19 29.44 -41.32 -3.33
C THR A 19 30.38 -42.52 -3.39
N GLY A 20 30.70 -42.99 -4.61
CA GLY A 20 31.94 -43.72 -4.83
C GLY A 20 31.95 -44.80 -5.91
N CYS A 21 32.66 -44.48 -7.00
CA CYS A 21 33.76 -45.27 -7.60
C CYS A 21 33.51 -45.94 -8.97
N GLY A 22 34.27 -45.49 -9.99
CA GLY A 22 34.87 -46.39 -10.99
C GLY A 22 34.73 -46.07 -12.49
N LYS A 23 35.70 -45.30 -13.03
CA LYS A 23 36.31 -45.33 -14.38
C LYS A 23 35.42 -45.57 -15.63
N GLU A 24 35.41 -44.61 -16.57
CA GLU A 24 35.99 -44.81 -17.92
C GLU A 24 36.22 -43.51 -18.74
N LYS A 25 37.36 -43.56 -19.45
CA LYS A 25 38.02 -42.73 -20.47
C LYS A 25 37.24 -41.63 -21.24
N GLY A 26 37.79 -40.41 -21.12
CA GLY A 26 38.03 -39.35 -22.11
C GLY A 26 37.33 -39.35 -23.47
N LYS A 27 36.66 -38.22 -23.73
CA LYS A 27 36.82 -37.41 -24.96
C LYS A 27 36.32 -36.00 -24.71
N ASP A 28 37.08 -35.03 -25.21
CA ASP A 28 36.78 -33.60 -25.22
C ASP A 28 35.35 -33.32 -25.67
N GLN A 29 34.62 -32.52 -24.89
CA GLN A 29 33.62 -31.61 -25.44
C GLN A 29 33.53 -30.36 -24.57
N ALA A 30 33.49 -29.24 -25.27
CA ALA A 30 33.75 -27.90 -24.81
C ALA A 30 32.73 -27.40 -23.79
N ALA A 31 33.21 -26.53 -22.91
CA ALA A 31 32.41 -25.58 -22.16
C ALA A 31 31.44 -24.86 -23.10
N THR A 32 30.15 -25.10 -22.94
CA THR A 32 29.09 -24.26 -23.49
C THR A 32 27.83 -24.47 -22.66
N THR A 33 27.08 -23.37 -22.49
CA THR A 33 25.71 -23.25 -21.96
C THR A 33 25.48 -23.35 -20.44
N THR A 34 25.68 -22.23 -19.75
CA THR A 34 24.82 -21.78 -18.63
C THR A 34 24.27 -20.36 -18.80
N ALA A 35 24.67 -19.62 -19.86
CA ALA A 35 24.11 -18.29 -20.15
C ALA A 35 22.81 -18.30 -20.98
N ALA A 36 22.32 -19.47 -21.41
CA ALA A 36 21.21 -19.58 -22.37
C ALA A 36 19.83 -19.89 -21.73
N THR A 37 19.75 -20.05 -20.41
CA THR A 37 18.50 -20.40 -19.71
C THR A 37 17.82 -19.21 -19.03
N GLU A 38 18.58 -18.26 -18.50
CA GLU A 38 18.02 -17.01 -17.92
C GLU A 38 17.51 -16.07 -19.01
N ASP A 39 18.30 -15.90 -20.08
CA ASP A 39 18.00 -15.04 -21.23
C ASP A 39 16.70 -15.46 -21.94
N ASN A 40 16.42 -16.77 -21.96
CA ASN A 40 15.20 -17.32 -22.54
C ASN A 40 13.97 -17.09 -21.63
N SER A 41 14.16 -16.97 -20.32
CA SER A 41 13.06 -16.75 -19.36
C SER A 41 12.58 -15.29 -19.34
N ALA A 42 13.52 -14.34 -19.43
CA ALA A 42 13.21 -12.92 -19.52
C ALA A 42 12.56 -12.58 -20.88
N ALA A 43 13.07 -13.15 -21.98
CA ALA A 43 12.48 -12.98 -23.30
C ALA A 43 11.04 -13.54 -23.38
N VAL A 44 10.80 -14.71 -22.79
CA VAL A 44 9.45 -15.30 -22.72
C VAL A 44 8.50 -14.45 -21.87
N ARG A 45 8.97 -13.93 -20.72
CA ARG A 45 8.20 -13.00 -19.88
C ARG A 45 7.81 -11.75 -20.66
N ALA A 46 8.76 -11.13 -21.37
CA ALA A 46 8.54 -9.94 -22.17
C ALA A 46 7.55 -10.20 -23.33
N GLU A 47 7.62 -11.36 -23.98
CA GLU A 47 6.69 -11.75 -25.04
C GLU A 47 5.26 -11.92 -24.53
N LYS A 48 5.09 -12.60 -23.38
CA LYS A 48 3.79 -12.75 -22.71
C LYS A 48 3.20 -11.39 -22.33
N TYR A 49 4.01 -10.56 -21.67
CA TYR A 49 3.61 -9.20 -21.29
C TYR A 49 3.17 -8.38 -22.49
N SER A 50 3.99 -8.31 -23.55
CA SER A 50 3.67 -7.53 -24.75
C SER A 50 2.41 -8.04 -25.46
N SER A 51 2.15 -9.35 -25.44
CA SER A 51 0.95 -9.92 -26.07
C SER A 51 -0.30 -9.59 -25.27
N ALA A 52 -0.25 -9.73 -23.95
CA ALA A 52 -1.35 -9.42 -23.05
C ALA A 52 -1.69 -7.91 -23.04
N VAL A 53 -0.69 -7.03 -22.94
CA VAL A 53 -0.88 -5.57 -23.02
C VAL A 53 -1.54 -5.15 -24.33
N LYS A 54 -1.20 -5.81 -25.44
CA LYS A 54 -1.84 -5.54 -26.73
C LYS A 54 -3.32 -5.92 -26.72
N ALA A 55 -3.70 -7.00 -26.04
CA ALA A 55 -5.11 -7.38 -25.89
C ALA A 55 -5.86 -6.37 -25.01
N LEU A 56 -5.23 -5.90 -23.92
CA LEU A 56 -5.82 -4.92 -23.00
C LEU A 56 -6.08 -3.54 -23.63
N ALA A 57 -5.32 -3.17 -24.66
CA ALA A 57 -5.49 -1.87 -25.34
C ALA A 57 -6.83 -1.74 -26.09
N ASP A 58 -7.44 -2.86 -26.47
CA ASP A 58 -8.75 -2.92 -27.13
C ASP A 58 -9.85 -3.36 -26.14
N ASP A 59 -9.52 -3.52 -24.85
CA ASP A 59 -10.47 -3.95 -23.82
C ASP A 59 -11.34 -2.76 -23.41
N GLU A 60 -12.63 -2.98 -23.28
CA GLU A 60 -13.63 -1.92 -23.00
C GLU A 60 -14.44 -2.28 -21.76
N LEU A 61 -15.02 -1.27 -21.11
CA LEU A 61 -16.00 -1.51 -20.07
C LEU A 61 -17.23 -2.21 -20.66
N GLU A 62 -17.88 -3.03 -19.85
CA GLU A 62 -19.16 -3.63 -20.22
C GLU A 62 -20.23 -2.54 -20.42
N ALA A 63 -21.31 -2.88 -21.11
CA ALA A 63 -22.37 -1.92 -21.45
C ALA A 63 -23.08 -1.31 -20.23
N ASP A 64 -22.97 -1.94 -19.06
CA ASP A 64 -23.48 -1.45 -17.78
C ASP A 64 -22.43 -0.67 -16.96
N GLY A 65 -21.29 -0.35 -17.57
CA GLY A 65 -20.20 0.41 -16.95
C GLY A 65 -19.40 -0.40 -15.94
N THR A 66 -19.52 -1.73 -15.92
CA THR A 66 -18.70 -2.60 -15.06
C THR A 66 -17.42 -3.06 -15.78
N TYR A 67 -16.43 -3.49 -15.01
CA TYR A 67 -15.17 -4.03 -15.53
C TYR A 67 -14.59 -5.01 -14.52
N THR A 68 -14.11 -6.17 -14.95
CA THR A 68 -13.54 -7.19 -14.04
C THR A 68 -12.17 -7.64 -14.52
N MET A 69 -11.48 -8.44 -13.71
CA MET A 69 -10.25 -9.09 -14.14
C MET A 69 -10.48 -9.97 -15.39
N SER A 70 -9.40 -10.19 -16.15
CA SER A 70 -9.37 -11.08 -17.32
C SER A 70 -8.08 -11.89 -17.33
N GLU A 71 -8.03 -12.97 -18.11
CA GLU A 71 -6.82 -13.79 -18.25
C GLU A 71 -5.62 -12.94 -18.72
N ASP A 72 -5.85 -12.08 -19.71
CA ASP A 72 -4.82 -11.18 -20.23
C ASP A 72 -4.37 -10.15 -19.18
N LEU A 73 -5.29 -9.61 -18.38
CA LEU A 73 -4.92 -8.67 -17.31
C LEU A 73 -4.03 -9.36 -16.25
N VAL A 74 -4.39 -10.57 -15.83
CA VAL A 74 -3.56 -11.34 -14.89
C VAL A 74 -2.19 -11.63 -15.48
N ILE A 75 -2.13 -12.10 -16.74
CA ILE A 75 -0.85 -12.35 -17.43
C ILE A 75 -0.03 -11.05 -17.50
N ALA A 76 -0.63 -9.92 -17.84
CA ALA A 76 0.08 -8.65 -17.91
C ALA A 76 0.66 -8.25 -16.56
N LEU A 77 -0.13 -8.31 -15.47
CA LEU A 77 0.32 -7.96 -14.12
C LEU A 77 1.44 -8.87 -13.61
N GLU A 78 1.31 -10.19 -13.77
CA GLU A 78 2.33 -11.16 -13.34
C GLU A 78 3.67 -10.99 -14.08
N ASN A 79 3.62 -10.52 -15.33
CA ASN A 79 4.79 -10.38 -16.19
C ASN A 79 5.30 -8.93 -16.28
N ALA A 80 4.59 -7.95 -15.72
CA ALA A 80 5.01 -6.55 -15.68
C ALA A 80 6.28 -6.36 -14.84
N THR A 81 7.17 -5.47 -15.28
CA THR A 81 8.32 -5.02 -14.50
C THR A 81 8.08 -3.57 -14.10
N PHE A 82 7.61 -3.35 -12.87
CA PHE A 82 7.30 -2.01 -12.39
C PHE A 82 8.58 -1.18 -12.22
N THR A 83 8.58 0.01 -12.83
CA THR A 83 9.68 0.98 -12.77
C THR A 83 9.34 2.11 -11.82
N GLN A 84 10.26 3.06 -11.63
CA GLN A 84 10.01 4.22 -10.77
C GLN A 84 8.68 4.89 -11.18
N PRO A 85 7.74 5.12 -10.24
CA PRO A 85 6.41 5.59 -10.60
C PRO A 85 6.37 7.08 -10.95
N LYS A 86 5.86 7.40 -12.14
CA LYS A 86 5.43 8.76 -12.50
C LYS A 86 3.96 8.99 -12.14
N ASN A 87 3.14 7.94 -12.10
CA ASN A 87 1.71 8.01 -11.83
C ASN A 87 1.39 7.42 -10.44
N VAL A 88 0.52 8.10 -9.70
CA VAL A 88 -0.01 7.61 -8.41
C VAL A 88 -1.52 7.53 -8.51
N ILE A 89 -2.06 6.32 -8.37
CA ILE A 89 -3.50 6.06 -8.24
C ILE A 89 -3.77 5.67 -6.79
N TYR A 90 -4.54 6.48 -6.08
CA TYR A 90 -4.83 6.29 -4.66
C TYR A 90 -6.32 6.06 -4.46
N MET A 91 -6.71 4.82 -4.19
CA MET A 91 -8.11 4.41 -4.11
C MET A 91 -8.53 4.20 -2.66
N ILE A 92 -9.67 4.76 -2.27
CA ILE A 92 -10.19 4.71 -0.92
C ILE A 92 -11.61 4.11 -0.94
N GLY A 93 -11.79 2.96 -0.31
CA GLY A 93 -13.12 2.45 -0.01
C GLY A 93 -13.56 2.99 1.35
N ASP A 94 -14.41 4.03 1.39
CA ASP A 94 -14.89 4.63 2.64
C ASP A 94 -15.61 3.55 3.47
N GLY A 95 -15.18 3.30 4.70
CA GLY A 95 -15.76 2.24 5.54
C GLY A 95 -15.39 0.79 5.15
N MET A 96 -14.44 0.59 4.23
CA MET A 96 -14.03 -0.74 3.73
C MET A 96 -13.11 -1.49 4.71
N GLY A 97 -13.68 -2.41 5.48
CA GLY A 97 -12.94 -3.42 6.24
C GLY A 97 -12.76 -4.74 5.49
N PHE A 98 -12.03 -5.68 6.11
CA PHE A 98 -11.84 -7.03 5.58
C PHE A 98 -13.15 -7.78 5.32
N SER A 99 -14.14 -7.61 6.20
CA SER A 99 -15.44 -8.29 6.08
C SER A 99 -16.24 -7.80 4.88
N GLN A 100 -16.17 -6.51 4.55
CA GLN A 100 -16.86 -5.92 3.41
C GLN A 100 -16.31 -6.50 2.10
N ILE A 101 -14.97 -6.62 2.01
CA ILE A 101 -14.28 -7.23 0.87
C ILE A 101 -14.68 -8.70 0.68
N GLU A 102 -14.50 -9.52 1.72
CA GLU A 102 -14.77 -10.96 1.65
C GLU A 102 -16.28 -11.25 1.44
N GLY A 103 -17.15 -10.44 2.04
CA GLY A 103 -18.59 -10.51 1.82
C GLY A 103 -18.97 -10.25 0.36
N ALA A 104 -18.39 -9.21 -0.24
CA ALA A 104 -18.73 -8.79 -1.59
C ALA A 104 -18.21 -9.79 -2.63
N GLU A 105 -16.98 -10.32 -2.46
CA GLU A 105 -16.44 -11.39 -3.31
C GLU A 105 -17.35 -12.61 -3.30
N ALA A 106 -17.76 -13.07 -2.11
CA ALA A 106 -18.67 -14.19 -2.00
C ALA A 106 -20.06 -13.90 -2.62
N TYR A 107 -20.61 -12.71 -2.40
CA TYR A 107 -21.92 -12.30 -2.92
C TYR A 107 -21.95 -12.21 -4.46
N TYR A 108 -20.88 -11.71 -5.07
CA TYR A 108 -20.78 -11.49 -6.52
C TYR A 108 -19.95 -12.55 -7.26
N SER A 109 -19.53 -13.63 -6.60
CA SER A 109 -18.69 -14.70 -7.15
C SER A 109 -19.08 -15.25 -8.54
N ASP A 110 -20.35 -15.17 -8.96
CA ASP A 110 -20.77 -15.61 -10.29
C ASP A 110 -20.59 -14.57 -11.41
N LYS A 111 -20.31 -13.31 -11.05
CA LYS A 111 -19.98 -12.22 -11.98
C LYS A 111 -18.47 -12.00 -12.14
N LEU A 112 -17.66 -12.65 -11.31
CA LEU A 112 -16.24 -12.37 -11.18
C LEU A 112 -15.39 -13.36 -11.99
N TYR A 113 -14.26 -12.88 -12.51
CA TYR A 113 -13.27 -13.73 -13.16
C TYR A 113 -12.69 -14.74 -12.16
N GLU A 114 -12.80 -16.03 -12.50
CA GLU A 114 -12.50 -17.16 -11.59
C GLU A 114 -13.20 -17.09 -10.22
N GLY A 115 -14.30 -16.32 -10.11
CA GLY A 115 -15.00 -16.08 -8.86
C GLY A 115 -14.25 -15.21 -7.85
N LYS A 116 -13.26 -14.43 -8.29
CA LYS A 116 -12.43 -13.57 -7.44
C LYS A 116 -12.52 -12.12 -7.86
N MET A 117 -12.56 -11.25 -6.87
CA MET A 117 -12.49 -9.81 -7.10
C MET A 117 -11.08 -9.37 -7.49
N ALA A 118 -10.95 -8.20 -8.09
CA ALA A 118 -9.69 -7.62 -8.55
C ALA A 118 -8.66 -7.46 -7.42
N TRP A 119 -9.12 -7.14 -6.21
CA TRP A 119 -8.26 -7.06 -5.03
C TRP A 119 -7.44 -8.34 -4.76
N ARG A 120 -7.93 -9.52 -5.18
CA ARG A 120 -7.24 -10.81 -4.96
C ARG A 120 -5.96 -10.97 -5.79
N TYR A 121 -5.78 -10.11 -6.79
CA TYR A 121 -4.60 -10.07 -7.67
C TYR A 121 -3.59 -9.00 -7.25
N LEU A 122 -3.83 -8.34 -6.11
CA LEU A 122 -2.93 -7.36 -5.52
C LEU A 122 -2.20 -7.94 -4.30
N PRO A 123 -0.93 -7.58 -4.08
CA PRO A 123 -0.27 -7.80 -2.80
C PRO A 123 -0.98 -7.03 -1.68
N MET A 124 -1.38 -7.74 -0.63
CA MET A 124 -1.71 -7.08 0.65
C MET A 124 -0.41 -6.78 1.36
N VAL A 125 -0.08 -5.50 1.46
CA VAL A 125 1.17 -5.05 2.05
C VAL A 125 1.02 -4.78 3.53
N SER A 126 -0.13 -4.28 3.99
CA SER A 126 -0.30 -3.88 5.39
C SER A 126 -1.71 -4.03 5.95
N SER A 127 -1.77 -4.09 7.27
CA SER A 127 -2.98 -3.88 8.08
C SER A 127 -2.83 -2.55 8.82
N GLN A 128 -3.69 -1.59 8.53
CA GLN A 128 -3.54 -0.21 8.93
C GLN A 128 -4.46 0.17 10.11
N SER A 129 -3.88 0.79 11.14
CA SER A 129 -4.62 1.45 12.22
C SER A 129 -5.13 2.82 11.76
N THR A 130 -6.37 3.14 12.14
CA THR A 130 -7.12 4.29 11.62
C THR A 130 -7.44 5.36 12.66
N SER A 131 -7.04 5.17 13.93
CA SER A 131 -7.33 6.12 15.02
C SER A 131 -6.95 7.57 14.66
N SER A 132 -7.84 8.49 15.00
CA SER A 132 -7.56 9.93 14.90
C SER A 132 -6.71 10.37 16.10
N SER A 133 -6.41 11.66 16.22
CA SER A 133 -5.73 12.16 17.41
C SER A 133 -6.65 12.40 18.61
N SER A 134 -7.96 12.58 18.36
CA SER A 134 -8.96 12.76 19.39
C SER A 134 -9.60 11.45 19.86
N ASP A 135 -9.72 10.46 18.97
CA ASP A 135 -10.54 9.27 19.18
C ASP A 135 -9.90 7.98 18.64
N LEU A 136 -10.20 6.86 19.29
CA LEU A 136 -9.80 5.53 18.80
C LEU A 136 -10.53 5.15 17.51
N VAL A 137 -11.77 5.62 17.36
CA VAL A 137 -12.59 5.45 16.17
C VAL A 137 -12.63 6.79 15.44
N THR A 138 -12.00 6.84 14.27
CA THR A 138 -11.94 8.05 13.45
C THR A 138 -13.25 8.30 12.70
N ASP A 139 -13.43 9.52 12.21
CA ASP A 139 -14.33 9.81 11.08
C ASP A 139 -13.53 9.96 9.78
N SER A 140 -14.25 10.06 8.65
CA SER A 140 -13.63 10.21 7.32
C SER A 140 -12.78 11.48 7.17
N ALA A 141 -13.06 12.56 7.90
CA ALA A 141 -12.25 13.78 7.83
C ALA A 141 -10.88 13.61 8.45
N ALA A 142 -10.80 13.05 9.67
CA ALA A 142 -9.51 12.77 10.28
C ALA A 142 -8.78 11.60 9.59
N GLY A 143 -9.52 10.58 9.13
CA GLY A 143 -8.98 9.45 8.37
C GLY A 143 -8.39 9.89 7.02
N GLY A 144 -9.18 10.62 6.23
CA GLY A 144 -8.76 11.24 4.98
C GLY A 144 -7.59 12.21 5.17
N THR A 145 -7.58 13.01 6.25
CA THR A 145 -6.45 13.90 6.57
C THR A 145 -5.16 13.11 6.80
N ALA A 146 -5.22 11.99 7.51
CA ALA A 146 -4.05 11.14 7.70
C ALA A 146 -3.56 10.54 6.38
N LEU A 147 -4.48 10.04 5.56
CA LEU A 147 -4.19 9.45 4.24
C LEU A 147 -3.62 10.46 3.24
N SER A 148 -3.96 11.74 3.36
CA SER A 148 -3.57 12.80 2.43
C SER A 148 -2.36 13.62 2.89
N THR A 149 -2.13 13.76 4.19
CA THR A 149 -1.10 14.68 4.73
C THR A 149 -0.01 13.99 5.53
N GLY A 150 -0.24 12.73 5.94
CA GLY A 150 0.66 12.03 6.86
C GLY A 150 0.61 12.57 8.29
N TYR A 151 -0.36 13.44 8.63
CA TYR A 151 -0.64 13.89 9.99
C TYR A 151 -2.01 13.43 10.44
N ARG A 152 -2.10 13.04 11.72
CA ARG A 152 -3.40 12.90 12.40
C ARG A 152 -3.94 14.25 12.83
N THR A 153 -5.26 14.34 12.86
CA THR A 153 -6.01 15.47 13.42
C THR A 153 -7.25 14.96 14.16
N SER A 154 -8.03 15.87 14.73
CA SER A 154 -9.28 15.55 15.43
C SER A 154 -10.42 15.23 14.46
N ASN A 155 -11.38 14.41 14.89
CA ASN A 155 -12.54 14.07 14.06
C ASN A 155 -13.28 15.33 13.58
N GLY A 156 -13.68 15.33 12.31
CA GLY A 156 -14.35 16.44 11.64
C GLY A 156 -13.41 17.51 11.06
N THR A 157 -12.11 17.50 11.37
CA THR A 157 -11.13 18.45 10.82
C THR A 157 -10.57 17.96 9.48
N VAL A 158 -10.44 18.85 8.51
CA VAL A 158 -9.95 18.53 7.15
C VAL A 158 -8.60 19.22 6.92
N ALA A 159 -7.53 18.43 6.81
CA ALA A 159 -6.17 18.85 6.46
C ALA A 159 -5.63 20.06 7.27
N MET A 160 -6.00 20.14 8.55
CA MET A 160 -5.52 21.14 9.49
C MET A 160 -5.09 20.49 10.80
N ASP A 161 -4.25 21.18 11.56
CA ASP A 161 -3.93 20.80 12.93
C ASP A 161 -5.14 20.89 13.87
N GLU A 162 -5.04 20.23 15.02
CA GLU A 162 -6.09 20.23 16.05
C GLU A 162 -6.36 21.62 16.66
N GLN A 163 -5.45 22.56 16.48
CA GLN A 163 -5.59 23.94 16.96
C GLN A 163 -6.20 24.87 15.91
N TYR A 164 -6.46 24.38 14.70
CA TYR A 164 -6.96 25.16 13.56
C TYR A 164 -6.07 26.37 13.22
N SER A 165 -4.77 26.23 13.46
CA SER A 165 -3.77 27.26 13.31
C SER A 165 -2.86 27.04 12.11
N GLU A 166 -2.73 25.80 11.65
CA GLU A 166 -1.87 25.41 10.53
C GLU A 166 -2.59 24.46 9.57
N ASN A 167 -2.43 24.72 8.27
CA ASN A 167 -2.86 23.81 7.21
C ASN A 167 -1.76 22.77 6.97
N PHE A 168 -2.12 21.50 6.95
CA PHE A 168 -1.21 20.43 6.54
C PHE A 168 -1.24 20.28 5.03
N LYS A 169 -0.07 20.39 4.39
CA LYS A 169 0.07 20.16 2.95
C LYS A 169 -0.40 18.75 2.58
N THR A 170 -1.21 18.63 1.53
CA THR A 170 -1.69 17.33 1.03
C THR A 170 -0.74 16.76 -0.03
N VAL A 171 -0.80 15.44 -0.25
CA VAL A 171 -0.05 14.78 -1.33
C VAL A 171 -0.53 15.20 -2.72
N LEU A 172 -1.78 15.67 -2.86
CA LEU A 172 -2.28 16.25 -4.10
C LEU A 172 -1.62 17.59 -4.38
N GLU A 173 -1.54 18.47 -3.37
CA GLU A 173 -0.83 19.74 -3.48
C GLU A 173 0.66 19.53 -3.76
N LEU A 174 1.27 18.52 -3.11
CA LEU A 174 2.64 18.13 -3.40
C LEU A 174 2.79 17.67 -4.87
N ALA A 175 1.88 16.86 -5.39
CA ALA A 175 1.93 16.41 -6.78
C ALA A 175 1.83 17.59 -7.77
N ALA A 176 0.92 18.54 -7.51
CA ALA A 176 0.81 19.77 -8.28
C ALA A 176 2.11 20.61 -8.22
N GLU A 177 2.73 20.75 -7.05
CA GLU A 177 4.04 21.43 -6.91
C GLU A 177 5.17 20.75 -7.69
N LYS A 178 5.06 19.43 -7.92
CA LYS A 178 6.00 18.66 -8.75
C LYS A 178 5.64 18.73 -10.25
N GLY A 179 4.63 19.50 -10.63
CA GLY A 179 4.22 19.73 -12.02
C GLY A 179 3.50 18.54 -12.65
N LYS A 180 2.85 17.71 -11.84
CA LYS A 180 2.02 16.59 -12.26
C LYS A 180 0.56 17.01 -12.36
N SER A 181 -0.19 16.44 -13.29
CA SER A 181 -1.65 16.55 -13.27
C SER A 181 -2.26 15.90 -12.02
N THR A 182 -3.41 16.42 -11.60
CA THR A 182 -4.06 16.05 -10.34
C THR A 182 -5.56 15.86 -10.51
N GLY A 183 -6.13 14.87 -9.82
CA GLY A 183 -7.57 14.66 -9.89
C GLY A 183 -8.18 14.00 -8.65
N ILE A 184 -9.48 14.20 -8.49
CA ILE A 184 -10.31 13.49 -7.51
C ILE A 184 -11.57 12.92 -8.16
N ILE A 185 -11.97 11.72 -7.73
CA ILE A 185 -13.24 11.09 -8.07
C ILE A 185 -13.91 10.63 -6.79
N ALA A 186 -15.22 10.88 -6.64
CA ALA A 186 -16.02 10.35 -5.54
C ALA A 186 -17.42 9.96 -6.01
N THR A 187 -17.97 8.89 -5.43
CA THR A 187 -19.39 8.54 -5.66
C THR A 187 -20.35 9.37 -4.80
N LYS A 188 -19.85 9.98 -3.71
CA LYS A 188 -20.56 11.01 -2.94
C LYS A 188 -20.33 12.42 -3.50
N ASN A 189 -20.72 13.44 -2.73
CA ASN A 189 -20.31 14.81 -2.97
C ASN A 189 -18.78 14.89 -2.99
N VAL A 190 -18.20 15.50 -4.02
CA VAL A 190 -16.75 15.76 -4.08
C VAL A 190 -16.28 16.71 -2.97
N THR A 191 -17.21 17.34 -2.27
CA THR A 191 -16.98 18.21 -1.10
C THR A 191 -17.11 17.48 0.24
N ASP A 192 -17.48 16.19 0.26
CA ASP A 192 -17.46 15.39 1.49
C ASP A 192 -16.01 15.15 1.94
N ALA A 193 -15.85 14.65 3.16
CA ALA A 193 -14.59 14.70 3.89
C ALA A 193 -13.41 14.04 3.18
N THR A 194 -13.57 12.82 2.64
CA THR A 194 -12.45 12.11 2.02
C THR A 194 -11.86 12.87 0.83
N PRO A 195 -12.63 13.27 -0.21
CA PRO A 195 -12.09 14.10 -1.27
C PRO A 195 -11.65 15.48 -0.76
N ALA A 196 -12.39 16.09 0.17
CA ALA A 196 -12.03 17.37 0.76
C ALA A 196 -10.64 17.33 1.44
N SER A 197 -10.28 16.24 2.11
CA SER A 197 -8.97 16.09 2.76
C SER A 197 -7.79 16.16 1.80
N PHE A 198 -7.98 15.90 0.50
CA PHE A 198 -6.94 16.07 -0.51
C PHE A 198 -6.93 17.48 -1.12
N THR A 199 -8.05 18.21 -1.07
CA THR A 199 -8.25 19.44 -1.86
C THR A 199 -8.56 20.70 -1.06
N ALA A 200 -8.75 20.62 0.26
CA ALA A 200 -9.17 21.75 1.07
C ALA A 200 -8.61 21.67 2.49
N HIS A 201 -8.61 22.81 3.18
CA HIS A 201 -8.27 22.93 4.59
C HIS A 201 -9.39 23.69 5.30
N VAL A 202 -10.14 23.00 6.15
CA VAL A 202 -11.26 23.58 6.90
C VAL A 202 -11.33 23.05 8.31
N THR A 203 -11.84 23.87 9.21
CA THR A 203 -12.00 23.50 10.63
C THR A 203 -13.10 22.48 10.86
N SER A 204 -14.01 22.34 9.90
CA SER A 204 -15.11 21.39 9.96
C SER A 204 -15.47 20.87 8.57
N ARG A 205 -15.58 19.55 8.43
CA ARG A 205 -16.06 18.87 7.21
C ARG A 205 -17.46 19.33 6.77
N ALA A 206 -18.25 19.93 7.68
CA ALA A 206 -19.57 20.46 7.35
C ALA A 206 -19.52 21.75 6.51
N GLU A 207 -18.33 22.34 6.30
CA GLU A 207 -18.12 23.55 5.51
C GLU A 207 -18.04 23.26 3.99
N GLU A 208 -18.89 22.37 3.46
CA GLU A 208 -18.84 21.91 2.06
C GLU A 208 -18.89 23.04 1.01
N GLY A 209 -19.54 24.17 1.33
CA GLY A 209 -19.53 25.35 0.45
C GLY A 209 -18.19 26.10 0.40
N GLU A 210 -17.42 26.07 1.50
CA GLU A 210 -16.05 26.60 1.55
C GLU A 210 -15.11 25.61 0.84
N ILE A 211 -15.28 24.31 1.07
CA ILE A 211 -14.53 23.25 0.37
C ILE A 211 -14.71 23.38 -1.15
N ALA A 212 -15.94 23.57 -1.65
CA ALA A 212 -16.20 23.82 -3.07
C ALA A 212 -15.47 25.07 -3.60
N SER A 213 -15.37 26.12 -2.77
CA SER A 213 -14.67 27.36 -3.15
C SER A 213 -13.16 27.13 -3.24
N GLN A 214 -12.57 26.41 -2.28
CA GLN A 214 -11.15 26.06 -2.31
C GLN A 214 -10.80 25.11 -3.47
N GLN A 215 -11.65 24.13 -3.77
CA GLN A 215 -11.49 23.28 -4.96
C GLN A 215 -11.52 24.11 -6.24
N ALA A 216 -12.46 25.06 -6.35
CA ALA A 216 -12.52 25.97 -7.50
C ALA A 216 -11.27 26.86 -7.62
N ASP A 217 -10.74 27.37 -6.51
CA ASP A 217 -9.49 28.14 -6.51
C ASP A 217 -8.31 27.30 -7.04
N LYS A 218 -8.22 26.02 -6.65
CA LYS A 218 -7.20 25.08 -7.15
C LYS A 218 -7.37 24.74 -8.63
N LEU A 219 -8.60 24.65 -9.12
CA LEU A 219 -8.88 24.50 -10.56
C LEU A 219 -8.46 25.74 -11.36
N VAL A 220 -8.64 26.92 -10.78
CA VAL A 220 -8.27 28.20 -11.41
C VAL A 220 -6.75 28.40 -11.43
N ASP A 221 -6.03 28.00 -10.39
CA ASP A 221 -4.58 28.14 -10.32
C ASP A 221 -3.80 26.96 -10.96
N GLY A 222 -4.50 25.90 -11.34
CA GLY A 222 -3.93 24.72 -12.01
C GLY A 222 -3.30 23.71 -11.06
N SER A 223 -3.60 23.77 -9.76
CA SER A 223 -3.20 22.75 -8.77
C SER A 223 -4.22 21.62 -8.58
N LEU A 224 -5.36 21.69 -9.29
CA LEU A 224 -6.33 20.61 -9.45
C LEU A 224 -6.83 20.60 -10.90
N ASP A 225 -6.75 19.48 -11.60
CA ASP A 225 -7.10 19.41 -13.03
C ASP A 225 -8.45 18.71 -13.29
N LEU A 226 -8.81 17.74 -12.45
CA LEU A 226 -9.99 16.90 -12.66
C LEU A 226 -10.79 16.69 -11.37
N VAL A 227 -12.10 16.92 -11.44
CA VAL A 227 -13.06 16.63 -10.37
C VAL A 227 -14.28 15.92 -10.94
N LEU A 228 -14.53 14.69 -10.54
CA LEU A 228 -15.70 13.91 -10.98
C LEU A 228 -16.50 13.37 -9.79
N GLY A 229 -17.82 13.53 -9.78
CA GLY A 229 -18.65 12.94 -8.72
C GLY A 229 -20.02 13.61 -8.55
N GLY A 230 -20.53 13.61 -7.32
CA GLY A 230 -21.75 14.33 -6.94
C GLY A 230 -21.48 15.70 -6.32
N GLY A 231 -22.53 16.33 -5.78
CA GLY A 231 -22.41 17.56 -4.97
C GLY A 231 -22.51 18.86 -5.75
N ALA A 232 -23.13 18.85 -6.93
CA ALA A 232 -23.28 20.04 -7.77
C ALA A 232 -23.99 21.21 -7.06
N LYS A 233 -24.82 20.93 -6.06
CA LYS A 233 -25.49 21.96 -5.26
C LYS A 233 -24.51 22.92 -4.57
N TYR A 234 -23.31 22.48 -4.19
CA TYR A 234 -22.35 23.31 -3.48
C TYR A 234 -21.64 24.28 -4.42
N TYR A 235 -21.29 23.81 -5.63
CA TYR A 235 -20.76 24.65 -6.70
C TYR A 235 -21.81 25.66 -7.19
N ASP A 236 -23.06 25.22 -7.33
CA ASP A 236 -24.16 26.05 -7.83
C ASP A 236 -24.69 27.05 -6.78
N LYS A 237 -24.52 26.79 -5.48
CA LYS A 237 -24.96 27.74 -4.43
C LYS A 237 -24.19 29.07 -4.52
N ASN A 238 -22.95 29.02 -4.96
CA ASN A 238 -22.11 30.19 -5.23
C ASN A 238 -21.84 30.34 -6.74
N ARG A 239 -22.79 29.92 -7.59
CA ARG A 239 -22.63 29.82 -9.05
C ARG A 239 -21.96 31.04 -9.67
N ASP A 240 -22.46 32.23 -9.37
CA ASP A 240 -21.92 33.47 -9.95
C ASP A 240 -20.44 33.70 -9.62
N LYS A 241 -19.92 33.13 -8.52
CA LYS A 241 -18.50 33.23 -8.17
C LYS A 241 -17.70 32.05 -8.70
N ILE A 242 -18.16 30.83 -8.40
CA ILE A 242 -17.43 29.61 -8.75
C ILE A 242 -17.46 29.39 -10.26
N THR A 243 -18.65 29.34 -10.87
CA THR A 243 -18.74 29.03 -12.32
C THR A 243 -18.22 30.16 -13.20
N GLU A 244 -18.29 31.42 -12.77
CA GLU A 244 -17.65 32.54 -13.48
C GLU A 244 -16.12 32.40 -13.42
N ALA A 245 -15.55 32.15 -12.23
CA ALA A 245 -14.11 31.95 -12.07
C ALA A 245 -13.59 30.74 -12.87
N LEU A 246 -14.30 29.61 -12.80
CA LEU A 246 -13.98 28.42 -13.59
C LEU A 246 -14.03 28.71 -15.10
N SER A 247 -15.09 29.38 -15.56
CA SER A 247 -15.23 29.75 -16.98
C SER A 247 -14.14 30.71 -17.44
N ASP A 248 -13.77 31.70 -16.61
CA ASP A 248 -12.71 32.66 -16.93
C ASP A 248 -11.33 32.01 -16.98
N ALA A 249 -11.11 30.96 -16.18
CA ALA A 249 -9.92 30.12 -16.22
C ALA A 249 -9.92 29.07 -17.34
N GLY A 250 -11.03 28.93 -18.09
CA GLY A 250 -11.17 27.95 -19.15
C GLY A 250 -11.46 26.52 -18.66
N VAL A 251 -11.90 26.37 -17.41
CA VAL A 251 -12.31 25.08 -16.83
C VAL A 251 -13.70 24.70 -17.33
N THR A 252 -13.84 23.47 -17.82
CA THR A 252 -15.15 22.93 -18.21
C THR A 252 -15.91 22.49 -16.98
N TYR A 253 -17.10 23.07 -16.74
CA TYR A 253 -18.04 22.59 -15.71
C TYR A 253 -19.28 22.01 -16.38
N THR A 254 -19.54 20.72 -16.16
CA THR A 254 -20.72 20.02 -16.69
C THR A 254 -21.38 19.13 -15.64
N LYS A 255 -22.67 18.86 -15.86
CA LYS A 255 -23.44 17.85 -15.12
C LYS A 255 -23.81 16.65 -15.99
N ASP A 256 -23.38 16.63 -17.25
CA ASP A 256 -23.63 15.56 -18.20
C ASP A 256 -22.36 14.72 -18.36
N PHE A 257 -22.46 13.43 -18.06
CA PHE A 257 -21.32 12.53 -18.17
C PHE A 257 -20.83 12.36 -19.61
N SER A 258 -21.72 12.43 -20.60
CA SER A 258 -21.34 12.37 -22.02
C SER A 258 -20.50 13.58 -22.42
N GLU A 259 -20.84 14.77 -21.93
CA GLU A 259 -20.04 15.98 -22.16
C GLU A 259 -18.67 15.87 -21.46
N ALA A 260 -18.61 15.28 -20.26
CA ALA A 260 -17.37 15.06 -19.54
C ALA A 260 -16.41 14.11 -20.28
N LYS A 261 -16.92 13.08 -20.97
CA LYS A 261 -16.11 12.18 -21.82
C LYS A 261 -15.34 12.94 -22.89
N ASP A 262 -15.98 13.90 -23.55
CA ASP A 262 -15.40 14.65 -24.67
C ASP A 262 -14.60 15.90 -24.25
N ALA A 263 -14.73 16.34 -22.99
CA ALA A 263 -14.08 17.55 -22.50
C ALA A 263 -12.57 17.38 -22.27
N ALA A 264 -11.79 18.43 -22.54
CA ALA A 264 -10.37 18.50 -22.18
C ALA A 264 -10.19 18.94 -20.72
N LEU A 265 -9.02 18.66 -20.14
CA LEU A 265 -8.63 19.23 -18.86
C LEU A 265 -8.35 20.75 -18.98
N PRO A 266 -8.61 21.55 -17.93
CA PRO A 266 -9.20 21.16 -16.65
C PRO A 266 -10.74 20.95 -16.71
N LEU A 267 -11.25 19.98 -15.95
CA LEU A 267 -12.62 19.47 -16.00
C LEU A 267 -13.25 19.27 -14.61
N VAL A 268 -14.48 19.76 -14.44
CA VAL A 268 -15.36 19.48 -13.32
C VAL A 268 -16.66 18.86 -13.84
N GLY A 269 -16.87 17.57 -13.56
CA GLY A 269 -18.08 16.83 -13.88
C GLY A 269 -18.86 16.46 -12.62
N LEU A 270 -19.96 17.17 -12.34
CA LEU A 270 -20.80 16.89 -11.15
C LEU A 270 -22.18 16.39 -11.57
N PHE A 271 -22.36 15.07 -11.56
CA PHE A 271 -23.46 14.38 -12.24
C PHE A 271 -24.73 14.24 -11.40
N ASN A 272 -24.70 14.72 -10.15
CA ASN A 272 -25.90 14.89 -9.34
C ASN A 272 -25.75 16.10 -8.40
N ASP A 273 -26.88 16.66 -7.96
CA ASP A 273 -26.88 17.78 -7.00
C ASP A 273 -26.35 17.35 -5.62
N GLU A 274 -26.54 16.08 -5.24
CA GLU A 274 -25.99 15.43 -4.04
C GLU A 274 -25.12 14.23 -4.45
N GLU A 275 -24.96 13.20 -3.61
CA GLU A 275 -24.25 11.98 -3.97
C GLU A 275 -24.84 11.31 -5.21
N LEU A 276 -24.02 10.57 -5.96
CA LEU A 276 -24.50 9.82 -7.11
C LEU A 276 -25.48 8.73 -6.66
N VAL A 277 -26.58 8.59 -7.39
CA VAL A 277 -27.46 7.42 -7.27
C VAL A 277 -26.85 6.31 -8.11
N THR A 278 -25.90 5.56 -7.55
CA THR A 278 -25.08 4.54 -8.23
C THR A 278 -25.88 3.36 -8.81
N THR A 279 -27.16 3.25 -8.46
CA THR A 279 -28.10 2.27 -9.01
C THR A 279 -28.94 2.82 -10.17
N ASP A 280 -28.86 4.13 -10.43
CA ASP A 280 -29.47 4.75 -11.60
C ASP A 280 -28.61 4.48 -12.84
N ALA A 281 -29.25 4.00 -13.92
CA ALA A 281 -28.55 3.67 -15.15
C ALA A 281 -28.03 4.90 -15.91
N ASP A 282 -28.57 6.09 -15.60
CA ASP A 282 -28.12 7.35 -16.18
C ASP A 282 -26.96 7.99 -15.39
N ALA A 283 -26.66 7.48 -14.18
CA ALA A 283 -25.52 7.93 -13.39
C ALA A 283 -24.25 7.17 -13.81
N PRO A 284 -23.11 7.86 -13.95
CA PRO A 284 -21.87 7.17 -14.29
C PRO A 284 -21.40 6.24 -13.18
N THR A 285 -20.87 5.08 -13.56
CA THR A 285 -20.23 4.20 -12.58
C THR A 285 -18.88 4.75 -12.14
N LEU A 286 -18.38 4.29 -10.99
CA LEU A 286 -17.03 4.63 -10.53
C LEU A 286 -15.96 4.13 -11.51
N ALA A 287 -16.17 2.98 -12.15
CA ALA A 287 -15.27 2.45 -13.16
C ALA A 287 -15.26 3.33 -14.43
N GLU A 288 -16.42 3.80 -14.90
CA GLU A 288 -16.49 4.73 -16.03
C GLU A 288 -15.81 6.06 -15.73
N MET A 289 -16.04 6.64 -14.54
CA MET A 289 -15.35 7.87 -14.13
C MET A 289 -13.84 7.65 -14.02
N THR A 290 -13.41 6.52 -13.48
CA THR A 290 -11.99 6.15 -13.36
C THR A 290 -11.33 6.05 -14.73
N ASP A 291 -11.97 5.36 -15.68
CA ASP A 291 -11.43 5.14 -17.01
C ASP A 291 -11.16 6.47 -17.75
N ILE A 292 -12.15 7.36 -17.76
CA ILE A 292 -12.00 8.66 -18.44
C ILE A 292 -10.99 9.58 -17.73
N ALA A 293 -10.86 9.46 -16.41
CA ALA A 293 -9.90 10.27 -15.66
C ALA A 293 -8.48 9.81 -15.91
N LEU A 294 -8.25 8.49 -15.94
CA LEU A 294 -6.94 7.93 -16.25
C LEU A 294 -6.53 8.22 -17.69
N ASP A 295 -7.45 8.13 -18.65
CA ASP A 295 -7.21 8.54 -20.05
C ASP A 295 -6.72 10.00 -20.12
N LYS A 296 -7.49 10.93 -19.55
CA LYS A 296 -7.18 12.37 -19.58
C LYS A 296 -5.90 12.74 -18.82
N LEU A 297 -5.72 12.25 -17.60
CA LEU A 297 -4.56 12.59 -16.77
C LEU A 297 -3.27 11.97 -17.30
N SER A 298 -3.36 10.84 -18.03
CA SER A 298 -2.18 10.18 -18.62
C SER A 298 -1.56 10.95 -19.79
N GLU A 299 -2.24 11.99 -20.31
CA GLU A 299 -1.68 12.88 -21.33
C GLU A 299 -0.51 13.72 -20.80
N ASP A 300 -0.39 13.92 -19.48
CA ASP A 300 0.76 14.60 -18.87
C ASP A 300 1.99 13.69 -18.83
N GLU A 301 3.03 14.05 -19.57
CA GLU A 301 4.30 13.32 -19.60
C GLU A 301 5.01 13.31 -18.24
N ASN A 302 4.73 14.27 -17.36
CA ASN A 302 5.24 14.28 -15.98
C ASN A 302 4.54 13.25 -15.09
N GLY A 303 3.44 12.65 -15.56
CA GLY A 303 2.56 11.75 -14.81
C GLY A 303 1.57 12.50 -13.92
N PHE A 304 0.76 11.76 -13.18
CA PHE A 304 -0.34 12.33 -12.40
C PHE A 304 -0.46 11.78 -10.98
N PHE A 305 -1.24 12.47 -10.15
CA PHE A 305 -1.80 11.96 -8.91
C PHE A 305 -3.33 11.96 -9.01
N ILE A 306 -3.99 10.85 -8.68
CA ILE A 306 -5.45 10.80 -8.59
C ILE A 306 -5.89 10.09 -7.32
N MET A 307 -6.89 10.67 -6.65
CA MET A 307 -7.62 9.99 -5.58
C MET A 307 -9.00 9.53 -6.07
N ILE A 308 -9.36 8.28 -5.82
CA ILE A 308 -10.60 7.65 -6.30
C ILE A 308 -11.33 7.04 -5.11
N GLU A 309 -12.57 7.47 -4.86
CA GLU A 309 -13.32 7.05 -3.67
C GLU A 309 -14.58 6.23 -4.01
N GLY A 310 -14.64 5.00 -3.47
CA GLY A 310 -15.87 4.22 -3.30
C GLY A 310 -16.62 4.68 -2.04
N SER A 311 -17.21 5.86 -2.09
CA SER A 311 -17.72 6.61 -0.92
C SER A 311 -18.93 5.99 -0.20
N GLN A 312 -19.75 5.19 -0.89
CA GLN A 312 -21.05 4.73 -0.35
C GLN A 312 -20.98 3.37 0.35
N ILE A 313 -19.83 2.69 0.35
CA ILE A 313 -19.59 1.48 1.16
C ILE A 313 -19.85 1.80 2.65
N ASP A 314 -19.41 2.97 3.11
CA ASP A 314 -19.66 3.50 4.45
C ASP A 314 -21.14 3.81 4.67
N SER A 315 -21.80 4.54 3.77
CA SER A 315 -23.23 4.90 3.89
C SER A 315 -24.10 3.67 4.15
N TYR A 316 -23.94 2.63 3.33
CA TYR A 316 -24.69 1.40 3.50
C TYR A 316 -24.25 0.59 4.73
N GLY A 317 -23.00 0.78 5.19
CA GLY A 317 -22.54 0.28 6.48
C GLY A 317 -23.27 0.94 7.65
N HIS A 318 -23.47 2.27 7.63
CA HIS A 318 -24.28 3.00 8.62
C HIS A 318 -25.72 2.51 8.64
N ASP A 319 -26.30 2.30 7.46
CA ASP A 319 -27.68 1.84 7.31
C ASP A 319 -27.86 0.35 7.65
N SER A 320 -26.76 -0.40 7.86
CA SER A 320 -26.76 -1.86 7.98
C SER A 320 -27.44 -2.54 6.79
N ASP A 321 -27.32 -1.94 5.60
CA ASP A 321 -27.84 -2.45 4.34
C ASP A 321 -26.75 -3.24 3.62
N LEU A 322 -26.79 -4.55 3.81
CA LEU A 322 -25.82 -5.45 3.23
C LEU A 322 -25.88 -5.46 1.70
N GLU A 323 -27.05 -5.39 1.07
CA GLU A 323 -27.13 -5.48 -0.39
C GLU A 323 -26.51 -4.25 -1.05
N GLY A 324 -26.82 -3.07 -0.52
CA GLY A 324 -26.18 -1.81 -0.93
C GLY A 324 -24.68 -1.83 -0.68
N GLN A 325 -24.24 -2.27 0.51
CA GLN A 325 -22.82 -2.30 0.86
C GLN A 325 -22.01 -3.27 -0.03
N MET A 326 -22.56 -4.46 -0.34
CA MET A 326 -21.89 -5.38 -1.27
C MET A 326 -21.88 -4.81 -2.69
N TYR A 327 -22.95 -4.14 -3.12
CA TYR A 327 -23.01 -3.50 -4.44
C TYR A 327 -21.95 -2.41 -4.60
N GLU A 328 -21.81 -1.51 -3.62
CA GLU A 328 -20.77 -0.46 -3.66
C GLU A 328 -19.37 -1.05 -3.60
N MET A 329 -19.15 -2.11 -2.83
CA MET A 329 -17.87 -2.85 -2.88
C MET A 329 -17.58 -3.44 -4.26
N TYR A 330 -18.60 -4.00 -4.94
CA TYR A 330 -18.44 -4.51 -6.30
C TYR A 330 -18.15 -3.40 -7.31
N GLN A 331 -18.81 -2.24 -7.21
CA GLN A 331 -18.53 -1.08 -8.05
C GLN A 331 -17.10 -0.53 -7.81
N PHE A 332 -16.66 -0.52 -6.55
CA PHE A 332 -15.28 -0.16 -6.20
C PHE A 332 -14.27 -1.15 -6.76
N ASP A 333 -14.54 -2.46 -6.67
CA ASP A 333 -13.68 -3.50 -7.27
C ASP A 333 -13.61 -3.38 -8.80
N CYS A 334 -14.70 -2.98 -9.46
CA CYS A 334 -14.66 -2.68 -10.89
C CYS A 334 -13.71 -1.53 -11.22
N ALA A 335 -13.72 -0.47 -10.42
CA ALA A 335 -12.76 0.63 -10.58
C ALA A 335 -11.31 0.20 -10.29
N ILE A 336 -11.10 -0.70 -9.31
CA ILE A 336 -9.79 -1.31 -9.04
C ILE A 336 -9.30 -2.06 -10.28
N ALA A 337 -10.17 -2.84 -10.94
CA ALA A 337 -9.81 -3.56 -12.17
C ALA A 337 -9.41 -2.59 -13.31
N VAL A 338 -10.09 -1.43 -13.45
CA VAL A 338 -9.70 -0.39 -14.41
C VAL A 338 -8.31 0.19 -14.07
N ALA A 339 -8.05 0.50 -12.79
CA ALA A 339 -6.74 0.99 -12.35
C ALA A 339 -5.63 -0.05 -12.59
N LEU A 340 -5.90 -1.33 -12.31
CA LEU A 340 -5.00 -2.44 -12.58
C LEU A 340 -4.69 -2.59 -14.07
N ARG A 341 -5.71 -2.46 -14.94
CA ARG A 341 -5.50 -2.41 -16.40
C ARG A 341 -4.54 -1.29 -16.77
N PHE A 342 -4.77 -0.09 -16.24
CA PHE A 342 -3.91 1.05 -16.50
C PHE A 342 -2.46 0.79 -16.06
N ALA A 343 -2.23 0.28 -14.85
CA ALA A 343 -0.88 0.01 -14.35
C ALA A 343 -0.19 -1.17 -15.07
N ALA A 344 -0.95 -2.15 -15.56
CA ALA A 344 -0.41 -3.22 -16.41
C ALA A 344 0.12 -2.66 -17.74
N MET A 345 -0.57 -1.67 -18.31
CA MET A 345 -0.17 -0.99 -19.56
C MET A 345 0.89 0.10 -19.33
N ASN A 346 0.96 0.65 -18.12
CA ASN A 346 1.84 1.74 -17.70
C ASN A 346 2.62 1.34 -16.44
N PRO A 347 3.70 0.54 -16.57
CA PRO A 347 4.43 -0.02 -15.42
C PRO A 347 5.22 1.00 -14.61
N ASP A 348 5.15 2.29 -14.96
CA ASP A 348 5.58 3.45 -14.17
C ASP A 348 4.42 4.03 -13.32
N THR A 349 3.51 3.17 -12.88
CA THR A 349 2.35 3.51 -12.04
C THR A 349 2.42 2.78 -10.71
N VAL A 350 2.09 3.48 -9.62
CA VAL A 350 1.81 2.88 -8.32
C VAL A 350 0.33 3.00 -8.00
N ILE A 351 -0.26 1.91 -7.51
CA ILE A 351 -1.63 1.86 -7.01
C ILE A 351 -1.58 1.56 -5.52
N ILE A 352 -2.33 2.35 -4.74
CA ILE A 352 -2.56 2.12 -3.31
C ILE A 352 -4.07 2.05 -3.11
N ILE A 353 -4.55 0.97 -2.50
CA ILE A 353 -5.96 0.78 -2.15
C ILE A 353 -6.05 0.57 -0.65
N THR A 354 -6.86 1.37 0.03
CA THR A 354 -7.08 1.28 1.46
C THR A 354 -8.45 1.85 1.85
N ALA A 355 -8.68 2.04 3.14
CA ALA A 355 -9.84 2.72 3.69
C ALA A 355 -9.40 3.75 4.72
N ASP A 356 -10.29 4.70 4.99
CA ASP A 356 -10.18 5.66 6.10
C ASP A 356 -10.53 5.01 7.45
N HIS A 357 -11.55 4.13 7.49
CA HIS A 357 -11.97 3.30 8.62
C HIS A 357 -12.82 2.09 8.18
N GLU A 358 -13.24 1.26 9.14
CA GLU A 358 -14.27 0.23 8.93
C GLU A 358 -15.62 0.74 9.44
N THR A 359 -16.71 0.37 8.75
CA THR A 359 -18.07 0.78 9.13
C THR A 359 -19.06 -0.38 9.24
N GLY A 360 -19.81 -0.39 10.34
CA GLY A 360 -20.90 -1.34 10.60
C GLY A 360 -20.49 -2.55 11.45
N GLY A 361 -19.20 -2.80 11.63
CA GLY A 361 -18.70 -3.98 12.35
C GLY A 361 -19.24 -5.26 11.72
N LEU A 362 -19.14 -5.34 10.38
CA LEU A 362 -19.73 -6.43 9.61
C LEU A 362 -19.06 -7.75 9.96
N ILE A 363 -19.86 -8.77 10.25
CA ILE A 363 -19.43 -10.16 10.41
C ILE A 363 -20.10 -10.98 9.32
N ILE A 364 -19.29 -11.70 8.53
CA ILE A 364 -19.73 -12.64 7.49
C ILE A 364 -19.79 -14.07 8.05
N PRO A 365 -20.55 -15.00 7.44
CA PRO A 365 -20.66 -16.39 7.91
C PRO A 365 -19.35 -17.19 7.69
N ASP A 366 -19.11 -18.25 8.49
CA ASP A 366 -17.89 -19.08 8.50
C ASP A 366 -17.48 -19.72 7.14
N ALA A 367 -18.41 -19.81 6.20
CA ALA A 367 -18.19 -20.32 4.85
C ALA A 367 -18.98 -19.44 3.87
N PRO A 368 -18.52 -18.20 3.63
CA PRO A 368 -19.28 -17.23 2.87
C PRO A 368 -19.44 -17.71 1.42
N SER A 369 -20.66 -17.55 0.91
CA SER A 369 -21.06 -17.86 -0.44
C SER A 369 -22.22 -16.95 -0.84
N LYS A 370 -22.47 -16.82 -2.13
CA LYS A 370 -23.62 -16.08 -2.65
C LYS A 370 -24.95 -16.42 -1.96
N ASP A 371 -25.15 -17.69 -1.60
CA ASP A 371 -26.40 -18.17 -1.02
C ASP A 371 -26.58 -17.85 0.47
N ASN A 372 -25.50 -17.55 1.21
CA ASN A 372 -25.56 -17.41 2.66
C ASN A 372 -25.01 -16.09 3.20
N VAL A 373 -24.26 -15.29 2.42
CA VAL A 373 -23.77 -13.99 2.87
C VAL A 373 -24.93 -13.10 3.28
N LYS A 374 -26.03 -13.11 2.51
CA LYS A 374 -27.21 -12.28 2.79
C LYS A 374 -27.82 -12.55 4.17
N ASP A 375 -28.20 -13.80 4.41
CA ASP A 375 -28.93 -14.17 5.62
C ASP A 375 -28.01 -14.50 6.81
N GLY A 376 -26.73 -14.74 6.53
CA GLY A 376 -25.72 -15.15 7.50
C GLY A 376 -24.92 -13.99 8.10
N SER A 377 -24.88 -12.84 7.45
CA SER A 377 -24.10 -11.69 7.90
C SER A 377 -24.80 -10.87 8.99
N LYS A 378 -24.02 -10.17 9.80
CA LYS A 378 -24.52 -9.34 10.91
C LYS A 378 -23.68 -8.09 11.10
N TYR A 379 -24.36 -6.99 11.37
CA TYR A 379 -23.76 -5.74 11.84
C TYR A 379 -23.69 -5.74 13.37
N THR A 380 -22.59 -5.23 13.92
CA THR A 380 -22.34 -5.29 15.38
C THR A 380 -22.15 -3.93 16.03
N SER A 381 -21.97 -2.87 15.23
CA SER A 381 -21.73 -1.51 15.74
C SER A 381 -22.95 -0.59 15.68
N ASP A 382 -24.14 -1.11 15.31
CA ASP A 382 -25.37 -0.32 15.15
C ASP A 382 -25.15 0.88 14.20
N GLY A 383 -24.56 0.59 13.04
CA GLY A 383 -24.20 1.57 12.01
C GLY A 383 -22.91 2.34 12.28
N SER A 384 -22.34 2.33 13.49
CA SER A 384 -21.15 3.14 13.78
C SER A 384 -19.89 2.63 13.06
N HIS A 385 -18.91 3.51 12.87
CA HIS A 385 -17.54 3.10 12.54
C HIS A 385 -16.96 2.22 13.65
N THR A 386 -15.93 1.43 13.33
CA THR A 386 -15.20 0.63 14.33
C THR A 386 -13.70 0.92 14.35
N GLN A 387 -13.03 0.44 15.39
CA GLN A 387 -11.58 0.51 15.55
C GLN A 387 -10.86 -0.62 14.79
N ALA A 388 -11.56 -1.39 13.96
CA ALA A 388 -10.91 -2.45 13.20
C ALA A 388 -9.83 -1.85 12.29
N ASN A 389 -8.69 -2.54 12.20
CA ASN A 389 -7.71 -2.19 11.18
C ASN A 389 -8.30 -2.48 9.79
N VAL A 390 -7.85 -1.72 8.82
CA VAL A 390 -8.26 -1.84 7.42
C VAL A 390 -7.11 -2.32 6.56
N PRO A 391 -7.36 -3.01 5.43
CA PRO A 391 -6.28 -3.47 4.56
C PRO A 391 -5.61 -2.32 3.82
N VAL A 392 -4.33 -2.53 3.49
CA VAL A 392 -3.61 -1.77 2.47
C VAL A 392 -3.14 -2.77 1.41
N LEU A 393 -3.68 -2.60 0.22
CA LEU A 393 -3.29 -3.34 -0.98
C LEU A 393 -2.49 -2.40 -1.86
N ALA A 394 -1.34 -2.85 -2.38
CA ALA A 394 -0.52 -1.98 -3.20
C ALA A 394 0.30 -2.75 -4.23
N ILE A 395 0.40 -2.20 -5.44
CA ILE A 395 1.23 -2.70 -6.52
C ILE A 395 1.95 -1.55 -7.20
N GLY A 396 3.16 -1.80 -7.68
CA GLY A 396 4.05 -0.78 -8.23
C GLY A 396 5.42 -0.85 -7.58
N HIS A 397 6.35 -0.04 -8.08
CA HIS A 397 7.70 0.02 -7.54
C HIS A 397 7.70 0.61 -6.11
N GLY A 398 8.37 -0.07 -5.18
CA GLY A 398 8.59 0.38 -3.80
C GLY A 398 7.44 0.11 -2.83
N THR A 399 6.33 -0.50 -3.25
CA THR A 399 5.17 -0.74 -2.36
C THR A 399 5.44 -1.73 -1.23
N ASP A 400 6.50 -2.54 -1.33
CA ASP A 400 7.01 -3.41 -0.27
C ASP A 400 7.45 -2.64 0.98
N THR A 401 7.78 -1.35 0.84
CA THR A 401 8.12 -0.47 1.96
C THR A 401 6.92 -0.15 2.88
N LEU A 402 5.69 -0.35 2.39
CA LEU A 402 4.46 -0.23 3.19
C LEU A 402 4.17 -1.48 4.02
N SER A 403 5.06 -2.48 4.05
CA SER A 403 4.77 -3.77 4.71
C SER A 403 4.62 -3.69 6.23
N GLY A 404 3.70 -4.48 6.79
CA GLY A 404 3.54 -4.67 8.25
C GLY A 404 2.25 -4.12 8.84
N ILE A 405 2.28 -3.77 10.13
CA ILE A 405 1.17 -3.11 10.82
C ILE A 405 1.51 -1.63 10.94
N ASN A 406 0.81 -0.80 10.18
CA ASN A 406 1.16 0.60 9.97
C ASN A 406 0.03 1.53 10.44
N HIS A 407 0.31 2.83 10.48
CA HIS A 407 -0.72 3.85 10.72
C HIS A 407 -1.19 4.43 9.39
N ASN A 408 -2.42 4.92 9.31
CA ASN A 408 -2.96 5.55 8.09
C ASN A 408 -2.18 6.78 7.59
N THR A 409 -1.27 7.33 8.39
CA THR A 409 -0.33 8.36 7.96
C THR A 409 0.74 7.85 7.01
N ASP A 410 1.05 6.55 7.07
CA ASP A 410 2.21 5.96 6.39
C ASP A 410 1.97 5.87 4.87
N CYS A 411 0.73 5.72 4.43
CA CYS A 411 0.38 5.77 3.01
C CYS A 411 0.68 7.15 2.38
N ALA A 412 0.35 8.24 3.07
CA ALA A 412 0.67 9.60 2.60
C ALA A 412 2.19 9.84 2.51
N ILE A 413 2.93 9.35 3.50
CA ILE A 413 4.39 9.46 3.55
C ILE A 413 5.02 8.65 2.41
N PHE A 414 4.51 7.45 2.13
CA PHE A 414 4.94 6.65 1.00
C PHE A 414 4.66 7.37 -0.33
N VAL A 415 3.45 7.90 -0.54
CA VAL A 415 3.11 8.67 -1.75
C VAL A 415 4.04 9.86 -1.91
N ALA A 416 4.27 10.64 -0.84
CA ALA A 416 5.19 11.76 -0.88
C ALA A 416 6.62 11.33 -1.28
N SER A 417 7.08 10.17 -0.79
CA SER A 417 8.38 9.62 -1.16
C SER A 417 8.46 9.21 -2.64
N VAL A 418 7.39 8.67 -3.21
CA VAL A 418 7.26 8.40 -4.66
C VAL A 418 7.31 9.71 -5.46
N LEU A 419 6.71 10.78 -4.92
CA LEU A 419 6.76 12.14 -5.48
C LEU A 419 8.09 12.87 -5.22
N GLY A 420 9.07 12.21 -4.61
CA GLY A 420 10.40 12.75 -4.34
C GLY A 420 10.46 13.75 -3.18
N GLU A 421 9.54 13.64 -2.21
CA GLU A 421 9.58 14.38 -0.94
C GLU A 421 9.84 13.42 0.23
N LYS A 422 10.91 13.68 0.98
CA LYS A 422 11.36 12.82 2.09
C LYS A 422 10.91 13.36 3.44
N ASP A 423 10.65 14.66 3.52
CA ASP A 423 10.25 15.36 4.73
C ASP A 423 8.76 15.73 4.65
N PHE A 424 7.90 14.71 4.66
CA PHE A 424 6.44 14.85 4.57
C PHE A 424 5.72 14.19 5.75
N GLY A 425 4.61 14.78 6.19
CA GLY A 425 3.80 14.22 7.28
C GLY A 425 4.51 14.20 8.63
N GLN A 426 4.04 13.32 9.53
CA GLN A 426 4.71 13.05 10.80
C GLN A 426 6.02 12.25 10.63
N SER A 427 6.54 12.12 9.40
CA SER A 427 7.79 11.42 9.13
C SER A 427 8.92 12.04 9.95
N LYS A 428 9.42 11.24 10.90
CA LYS A 428 10.77 11.34 11.43
C LYS A 428 11.71 10.28 10.86
N THR A 429 11.27 9.43 9.94
CA THR A 429 12.09 8.35 9.34
C THR A 429 11.35 7.64 8.20
N VAL A 430 11.46 8.13 6.96
CA VAL A 430 11.39 7.32 5.73
C VAL A 430 12.45 7.83 4.74
N SER A 431 13.61 8.27 5.24
CA SER A 431 14.67 8.85 4.39
C SER A 431 15.66 7.84 3.82
N THR A 432 15.49 6.53 4.06
CA THR A 432 16.52 5.52 3.71
C THR A 432 16.06 4.38 2.79
N LEU A 433 14.83 4.42 2.24
CA LEU A 433 14.30 3.26 1.48
C LEU A 433 14.23 3.45 -0.04
N LEU A 434 14.44 4.65 -0.58
CA LEU A 434 14.34 4.92 -2.03
C LEU A 434 15.63 5.44 -2.69
N ASP A 435 16.73 5.59 -1.95
CA ASP A 435 17.99 6.02 -2.57
C ASP A 435 18.73 4.85 -3.19
N ALA A 436 18.76 4.83 -4.53
CA ALA A 436 19.60 3.95 -5.34
C ALA A 436 21.12 4.19 -5.19
N ASP A 437 21.55 5.09 -4.29
CA ASP A 437 22.96 5.38 -4.00
C ASP A 437 23.33 5.06 -2.54
N ALA A 438 23.28 3.77 -2.19
CA ALA A 438 23.87 3.26 -0.95
C ALA A 438 25.40 3.53 -0.86
N ALA A 439 26.06 3.84 -1.99
CA ALA A 439 27.48 4.12 -2.05
C ALA A 439 27.86 5.49 -1.48
N ASP A 440 27.04 6.52 -1.67
CA ASP A 440 27.39 7.90 -1.28
C ASP A 440 27.28 8.12 0.24
N ASN A 441 26.39 7.38 0.90
CA ASN A 441 26.24 7.37 2.36
C ASN A 441 27.46 6.75 3.08
N ILE A 442 28.22 5.87 2.43
CA ILE A 442 29.43 5.27 3.00
C ILE A 442 30.61 6.25 2.98
N SER A 443 30.71 7.08 1.95
CA SER A 443 31.76 8.10 1.80
C SER A 443 31.61 9.25 2.81
N ALA A 444 30.38 9.73 3.03
CA ALA A 444 30.11 10.84 3.95
C ALA A 444 30.45 10.49 5.42
N VAL A 445 30.27 9.23 5.80
CA VAL A 445 30.60 8.72 7.14
C VAL A 445 32.12 8.54 7.33
N ALA A 446 32.85 8.20 6.27
CA ALA A 446 34.30 8.06 6.31
C ALA A 446 35.03 9.40 6.43
N GLU A 447 34.52 10.47 5.80
CA GLU A 447 35.12 11.81 5.86
C GLU A 447 34.90 12.51 7.22
N ALA A 448 33.84 12.17 7.94
CA ALA A 448 33.52 12.75 9.25
C ALA A 448 34.39 12.21 10.41
N ASN A 449 35.15 11.11 10.20
CA ASN A 449 35.97 10.49 11.23
C ASN A 449 37.33 9.99 10.68
N PRO A 450 38.32 10.89 10.48
CA PRO A 450 39.62 10.56 9.88
C PRO A 450 40.53 9.69 10.77
N GLY A 451 40.05 9.21 11.93
CA GLY A 451 40.83 8.46 12.92
C GLY A 451 40.62 6.94 12.93
N MET A 452 39.70 6.38 12.15
CA MET A 452 39.44 4.92 12.11
C MET A 452 39.88 4.33 10.78
N ALA A 453 41.19 4.35 10.53
CA ALA A 453 41.81 3.41 9.61
C ALA A 453 42.11 2.11 10.37
N THR A 454 41.81 0.99 9.69
CA THR A 454 42.15 -0.40 10.04
C THR A 454 41.33 -1.08 11.12
N ALA A 455 40.08 -1.42 10.80
CA ALA A 455 39.51 -2.70 11.26
C ALA A 455 39.67 -3.71 10.12
N ALA A 456 40.19 -4.89 10.46
CA ALA A 456 40.41 -6.01 9.54
C ALA A 456 39.09 -6.53 8.97
N ASP A 457 39.17 -7.22 7.82
CA ASP A 457 38.09 -7.80 7.01
C ASP A 457 36.74 -8.05 7.72
N GLY A 458 35.68 -7.40 7.21
CA GLY A 458 34.29 -7.55 7.66
C GLY A 458 33.84 -6.44 8.62
N ALA A 459 32.77 -5.72 8.25
CA ALA A 459 32.13 -4.74 9.13
C ALA A 459 30.61 -4.97 9.14
N VAL A 460 30.00 -4.90 10.33
CA VAL A 460 28.55 -4.95 10.52
C VAL A 460 28.11 -3.59 11.05
N SER A 461 27.17 -2.94 10.35
CA SER A 461 26.53 -1.70 10.81
C SER A 461 25.07 -1.98 11.16
N VAL A 462 24.66 -1.55 12.35
CA VAL A 462 23.28 -1.66 12.81
C VAL A 462 22.69 -0.25 12.92
N SER A 463 21.55 -0.02 12.25
CA SER A 463 20.81 1.23 12.30
C SER A 463 19.38 0.99 12.78
N PHE A 464 18.90 1.88 13.65
CA PHE A 464 17.54 1.83 14.19
C PHE A 464 16.72 2.95 13.54
N GLY A 465 15.50 2.62 13.09
CA GLY A 465 14.54 3.63 12.64
C GLY A 465 13.99 4.42 13.83
N GLY A 466 14.63 5.56 14.16
CA GLY A 466 14.22 6.52 15.18
C GLY A 466 15.41 7.21 15.86
N GLU A 467 15.65 8.49 15.53
CA GLU A 467 16.79 9.34 15.94
C GLU A 467 18.19 8.81 15.55
N ASN A 468 19.11 9.75 15.26
CA ASN A 468 20.45 9.55 14.66
C ASN A 468 21.45 8.75 15.53
N ASP A 469 21.14 7.50 15.89
CA ASP A 469 22.07 6.60 16.56
C ASP A 469 22.44 5.44 15.62
N SER A 470 23.58 5.60 14.93
CA SER A 470 24.24 4.52 14.18
C SER A 470 25.38 3.94 15.03
N LEU A 471 25.43 2.62 15.20
CA LEU A 471 26.55 1.95 15.87
C LEU A 471 27.20 0.93 14.91
N ILE A 472 28.50 1.12 14.66
CA ILE A 472 29.32 0.19 13.88
C ILE A 472 30.10 -0.68 14.86
N MET A 473 29.95 -2.00 14.76
CA MET A 473 30.62 -2.96 15.64
C MET A 473 31.51 -3.92 14.84
N PRO A 474 32.69 -4.31 15.38
CA PRO A 474 33.48 -5.39 14.78
C PRO A 474 32.75 -6.73 14.93
N VAL A 475 32.97 -7.65 13.97
CA VAL A 475 32.33 -8.98 13.85
C VAL A 475 32.46 -9.84 15.13
N ASP A 476 33.40 -9.49 16.00
CA ASP A 476 33.74 -10.28 17.19
C ASP A 476 33.09 -9.75 18.49
N ALA A 477 32.29 -8.68 18.44
CA ALA A 477 31.82 -7.95 19.62
C ALA A 477 30.28 -8.01 19.85
N PHE A 478 29.67 -9.20 19.82
CA PHE A 478 28.22 -9.36 19.94
C PHE A 478 27.62 -9.28 21.37
N ASP A 479 28.41 -8.95 22.40
CA ASP A 479 28.00 -9.04 23.82
C ASP A 479 27.93 -7.67 24.54
N THR A 480 27.76 -6.57 23.81
CA THR A 480 27.72 -5.22 24.39
C THR A 480 26.28 -4.79 24.72
N PRO A 481 25.90 -4.60 26.00
CA PRO A 481 24.54 -4.20 26.36
C PRO A 481 24.26 -2.74 25.95
N MET A 482 23.26 -2.56 25.10
CA MET A 482 22.81 -1.24 24.65
C MET A 482 21.91 -0.57 25.70
N LYS A 483 22.08 0.75 25.89
CA LYS A 483 21.24 1.56 26.79
C LYS A 483 20.70 2.76 26.00
N ASN A 484 19.46 3.15 26.29
CA ASN A 484 18.77 4.38 25.80
C ASN A 484 18.11 4.35 24.41
N ILE A 485 17.84 3.19 23.81
CA ILE A 485 16.98 3.14 22.61
C ILE A 485 15.53 3.38 23.05
N LYS A 486 14.83 4.35 22.45
CA LYS A 486 13.40 4.59 22.67
C LYS A 486 12.68 4.61 21.32
N ASN A 487 11.52 3.97 21.23
CA ASN A 487 10.60 4.02 20.07
C ASN A 487 11.11 3.42 18.75
N ALA A 488 12.14 2.56 18.77
CA ALA A 488 12.59 1.88 17.55
C ALA A 488 11.51 0.90 17.05
N ARG A 489 11.06 1.09 15.81
CA ARG A 489 10.04 0.23 15.14
C ARG A 489 10.66 -0.85 14.25
N THR A 490 11.91 -0.66 13.85
CA THR A 490 12.63 -1.57 12.96
C THR A 490 14.11 -1.60 13.34
N VAL A 491 14.72 -2.79 13.29
CA VAL A 491 16.17 -2.97 13.37
C VAL A 491 16.68 -3.37 12.00
N VAL A 492 17.59 -2.58 11.44
CA VAL A 492 18.25 -2.92 10.17
C VAL A 492 19.69 -3.31 10.47
N ILE A 493 20.06 -4.53 10.07
CA ILE A 493 21.42 -5.06 10.16
C ILE A 493 21.99 -5.12 8.76
N THR A 494 23.04 -4.34 8.50
CA THR A 494 23.80 -4.41 7.25
C THR A 494 25.10 -5.13 7.50
N MET A 495 25.34 -6.20 6.75
CA MET A 495 26.54 -7.01 6.83
C MET A 495 27.27 -6.93 5.49
N THR A 496 28.50 -6.42 5.49
CA THR A 496 29.32 -6.34 4.27
C THR A 496 30.55 -7.22 4.40
N ASN A 497 30.66 -8.25 3.55
CA ASN A 497 31.83 -9.11 3.49
C ASN A 497 32.79 -8.61 2.41
N LYS A 498 33.98 -8.14 2.81
CA LYS A 498 35.04 -7.69 1.88
C LYS A 498 36.15 -8.72 1.66
N GLY A 499 36.06 -9.90 2.29
CA GLY A 499 37.04 -10.99 2.24
C GLY A 499 36.46 -12.29 1.64
N GLU A 500 37.07 -13.45 1.89
CA GLU A 500 36.54 -14.76 1.44
C GLU A 500 35.14 -15.05 2.01
N ALA A 501 34.36 -15.94 1.38
CA ALA A 501 33.00 -16.28 1.82
C ALA A 501 32.97 -16.70 3.30
N VAL A 502 32.08 -16.07 4.09
CA VAL A 502 31.96 -16.34 5.53
C VAL A 502 30.56 -16.85 5.84
N THR A 503 30.46 -18.02 6.49
CA THR A 503 29.23 -18.50 7.11
C THR A 503 29.21 -18.05 8.57
N THR A 504 28.29 -17.15 8.93
CA THR A 504 28.11 -16.68 10.31
C THR A 504 26.65 -16.84 10.74
N ALA A 505 26.41 -17.16 12.01
CA ALA A 505 25.09 -17.07 12.64
C ALA A 505 25.11 -15.86 13.58
N PRO A 506 24.68 -14.66 13.13
CA PRO A 506 24.67 -13.50 13.99
C PRO A 506 23.61 -13.67 15.07
N ILE A 507 23.99 -13.64 16.35
CA ILE A 507 23.01 -13.68 17.45
C ILE A 507 22.69 -12.24 17.83
N LEU A 508 21.44 -11.81 17.65
CA LEU A 508 20.95 -10.51 18.08
C LEU A 508 20.26 -10.65 19.45
N ARG A 509 20.93 -10.23 20.53
CA ARG A 509 20.31 -10.16 21.85
C ARG A 509 19.69 -8.79 22.09
N LEU A 510 18.37 -8.75 22.25
CA LEU A 510 17.62 -7.54 22.58
C LEU A 510 17.13 -7.62 24.05
N THR A 511 17.75 -6.84 24.93
CA THR A 511 17.35 -6.78 26.34
C THR A 511 16.42 -5.60 26.58
N ALA A 512 15.13 -5.87 26.86
CA ALA A 512 14.18 -4.85 27.31
C ALA A 512 14.18 -4.77 28.86
N PRO A 513 13.74 -3.66 29.49
CA PRO A 513 13.89 -3.43 30.93
C PRO A 513 13.20 -4.45 31.85
N ARG A 514 12.34 -5.34 31.33
CA ARG A 514 11.61 -6.36 32.09
C ARG A 514 11.57 -7.75 31.46
N THR A 515 12.16 -7.94 30.27
CA THR A 515 12.22 -9.22 29.56
C THR A 515 13.50 -9.25 28.72
N GLU A 516 14.27 -10.34 28.81
CA GLU A 516 15.31 -10.64 27.83
C GLU A 516 14.67 -11.34 26.63
N VAL A 517 14.86 -10.79 25.43
CA VAL A 517 14.49 -11.43 24.18
C VAL A 517 15.78 -11.81 23.47
N GLU A 518 16.02 -13.11 23.34
CA GLU A 518 17.16 -13.65 22.60
C GLU A 518 16.67 -13.99 21.19
N VAL A 519 17.17 -13.27 20.19
CA VAL A 519 16.90 -13.54 18.77
C VAL A 519 18.17 -14.14 18.17
N GLU A 520 18.16 -15.44 17.94
CA GLU A 520 19.25 -16.13 17.23
C GLU A 520 18.97 -16.00 15.73
N ALA A 521 19.79 -15.24 14.98
CA ALA A 521 19.64 -15.26 13.53
C ALA A 521 20.28 -16.52 12.97
N LEU A 522 19.58 -17.16 12.05
CA LEU A 522 20.04 -18.36 11.36
C LEU A 522 21.30 -18.07 10.54
N ALA A 523 22.14 -19.11 10.41
CA ALA A 523 23.40 -19.03 9.69
C ALA A 523 23.20 -18.52 8.25
N CYS A 524 23.79 -17.36 7.94
CA CYS A 524 23.84 -16.80 6.60
C CYS A 524 25.27 -16.97 6.05
N THR A 525 25.39 -17.46 4.82
CA THR A 525 26.67 -17.43 4.09
C THR A 525 26.67 -16.19 3.20
N ILE A 526 27.63 -15.31 3.41
CA ILE A 526 27.78 -14.07 2.63
C ILE A 526 29.03 -14.21 1.77
N ASP A 527 28.87 -14.20 0.45
CA ASP A 527 30.00 -14.35 -0.46
C ASP A 527 30.87 -13.09 -0.50
N ALA A 528 32.08 -13.25 -1.04
CA ALA A 528 33.09 -12.21 -1.11
C ALA A 528 32.60 -11.01 -1.95
N GLY A 529 32.49 -9.83 -1.34
CA GLY A 529 32.03 -8.61 -1.98
C GLY A 529 30.54 -8.33 -1.85
N GLU A 530 29.77 -9.21 -1.22
CA GLU A 530 28.33 -9.04 -1.05
C GLU A 530 27.98 -8.19 0.19
N THR A 531 26.86 -7.48 0.08
CA THR A 531 26.21 -6.79 1.21
C THR A 531 24.81 -7.34 1.38
N VAL A 532 24.55 -7.86 2.57
CA VAL A 532 23.24 -8.39 2.97
C VAL A 532 22.61 -7.43 3.95
N VAL A 533 21.36 -7.06 3.69
CA VAL A 533 20.55 -6.23 4.58
C VAL A 533 19.47 -7.12 5.18
N VAL A 534 19.41 -7.16 6.51
CA VAL A 534 18.39 -7.90 7.26
C VAL A 534 17.56 -6.90 8.04
N THR A 535 16.26 -6.89 7.78
CA THR A 535 15.32 -5.97 8.41
C THR A 535 14.41 -6.73 9.36
N TYR A 536 14.42 -6.34 10.64
CA TYR A 536 13.56 -6.91 11.68
C TYR A 536 12.49 -5.88 12.09
N PRO A 537 11.20 -6.11 11.77
CA PRO A 537 10.13 -5.31 12.32
C PRO A 537 9.96 -5.62 13.82
N LEU A 538 9.89 -4.59 14.66
CA LEU A 538 9.61 -4.72 16.09
C LEU A 538 8.12 -4.40 16.34
N PRO A 539 7.30 -5.35 16.81
CA PRO A 539 5.88 -5.11 17.07
C PRO A 539 5.69 -4.12 18.24
N PHE A 540 4.68 -3.26 18.09
CA PHE A 540 4.42 -2.07 18.90
C PHE A 540 4.08 -2.35 20.38
N GLU A 541 3.65 -3.56 20.74
CA GLU A 541 3.21 -3.88 22.11
C GLU A 541 4.35 -4.17 23.11
N CYS A 542 5.61 -4.17 22.69
CA CYS A 542 6.71 -4.66 23.54
C CYS A 542 7.05 -3.79 24.75
N TRP A 543 6.54 -2.56 24.85
CA TRP A 543 7.01 -1.59 25.85
C TRP A 543 6.04 -1.31 27.01
N ASN A 544 4.73 -1.57 26.83
CA ASN A 544 3.72 -1.23 27.86
C ASN A 544 3.04 -2.43 28.54
N THR A 545 3.04 -3.64 27.96
CA THR A 545 2.27 -4.77 28.51
C THR A 545 3.12 -5.90 29.11
N GLY A 546 4.43 -5.92 28.87
CA GLY A 546 5.31 -6.99 29.38
C GLY A 546 4.99 -8.38 28.81
N ARG A 547 4.29 -8.47 27.68
CA ARG A 547 4.07 -9.70 26.92
C ARG A 547 4.47 -9.46 25.47
N LEU A 548 5.26 -10.39 24.94
CA LEU A 548 5.62 -10.47 23.52
C LEU A 548 4.64 -11.42 22.83
N MET A 549 4.14 -11.06 21.66
CA MET A 549 3.66 -12.00 20.64
C MET A 549 4.41 -11.69 19.34
N PHE A 550 4.96 -12.72 18.69
CA PHE A 550 5.56 -12.61 17.36
C PHE A 550 4.90 -13.61 16.41
N LEU A 551 4.56 -13.13 15.21
CA LEU A 551 4.34 -13.90 13.98
C LEU A 551 5.54 -13.63 13.06
N SER A 552 6.04 -14.68 12.42
CA SER A 552 7.34 -14.72 11.76
C SER A 552 7.26 -14.45 10.25
N GLU A 553 7.72 -13.29 9.80
CA GLU A 553 8.20 -13.09 8.42
C GLU A 553 9.45 -12.21 8.45
N MET A 554 10.55 -12.69 7.84
CA MET A 554 11.81 -11.96 7.67
C MET A 554 11.93 -11.57 6.20
N ALA A 555 12.25 -10.31 5.91
CA ALA A 555 12.63 -9.87 4.57
C ALA A 555 14.17 -9.83 4.47
N LEU A 556 14.73 -10.53 3.48
CA LEU A 556 16.16 -10.62 3.18
C LEU A 556 16.39 -10.18 1.73
N GLY A 557 17.31 -9.24 1.52
CA GLY A 557 17.68 -8.76 0.19
C GLY A 557 19.16 -8.43 0.07
N TYR A 558 19.72 -8.64 -1.12
CA TYR A 558 21.03 -8.10 -1.50
C TYR A 558 20.89 -6.64 -1.94
N ALA A 559 21.95 -5.85 -1.78
CA ALA A 559 21.99 -4.44 -2.18
C ALA A 559 21.76 -4.19 -3.69
N ASP A 560 21.76 -5.25 -4.52
CA ASP A 560 21.48 -5.21 -5.96
C ASP A 560 20.05 -5.70 -6.34
N GLY A 561 19.21 -6.02 -5.35
CA GLY A 561 17.81 -6.41 -5.55
C GLY A 561 17.59 -7.88 -5.92
N THR A 562 18.60 -8.74 -5.84
CA THR A 562 18.41 -10.19 -6.04
C THR A 562 17.91 -10.90 -4.76
N ALA A 563 17.07 -11.93 -4.93
CA ALA A 563 16.55 -12.74 -3.82
C ALA A 563 17.50 -13.91 -3.49
N ALA A 564 17.89 -14.03 -2.22
CA ALA A 564 18.69 -15.16 -1.73
C ALA A 564 17.81 -16.39 -1.41
N THR A 565 18.31 -17.60 -1.67
CA THR A 565 17.64 -18.84 -1.24
C THR A 565 18.17 -19.26 0.14
N LEU A 566 17.30 -19.37 1.15
CA LEU A 566 17.65 -19.86 2.49
C LEU A 566 16.95 -21.20 2.77
N GLU A 567 17.69 -22.22 3.23
CA GLU A 567 17.09 -23.39 3.88
C GLU A 567 16.79 -23.06 5.35
N ILE A 568 15.51 -23.00 5.72
CA ILE A 568 15.07 -22.70 7.09
C ILE A 568 15.10 -24.00 7.92
N GLY A 569 15.93 -24.02 8.97
CA GLY A 569 15.88 -25.02 10.05
C GLY A 569 15.02 -24.57 11.24
N ASP A 570 14.72 -25.49 12.17
CA ASP A 570 13.83 -25.26 13.32
C ASP A 570 14.23 -24.04 14.19
N MET A 571 13.25 -23.21 14.56
CA MET A 571 13.41 -22.03 15.43
C MET A 571 13.02 -22.36 16.89
N PHE A 572 13.86 -21.98 17.87
CA PHE A 572 13.59 -22.17 19.30
C PHE A 572 13.50 -20.83 20.04
N ILE A 573 12.40 -20.59 20.74
CA ILE A 573 12.21 -19.41 21.62
C ILE A 573 12.18 -19.91 23.07
N THR A 574 13.07 -19.39 23.92
CA THR A 574 13.04 -19.67 25.37
C THR A 574 12.76 -18.41 26.18
N GLU A 575 11.58 -18.30 26.75
CA GLU A 575 11.30 -17.30 27.80
C GLU A 575 11.93 -17.74 29.12
N ARG A 576 12.77 -16.88 29.73
CA ARG A 576 13.20 -17.06 31.12
C ARG A 576 12.65 -15.92 32.00
N PRO A 577 11.75 -16.21 32.95
CA PRO A 577 11.37 -15.21 33.94
C PRO A 577 12.56 -14.99 34.88
N LEU A 578 13.10 -13.76 34.93
CA LEU A 578 14.01 -13.35 35.99
C LEU A 578 13.20 -13.28 37.29
N GLY A 579 13.52 -14.17 38.24
CA GLY A 579 12.75 -14.35 39.47
C GLY A 579 12.71 -13.11 40.37
N ARG A 580 11.49 -12.78 40.80
CA ARG A 580 11.01 -11.87 41.87
C ARG A 580 11.58 -10.46 41.97
#